data_AF-A0A256IF93-F1
#
_entry.id   AF-A0A256IF93-F1
#
_cell.length_a   1.000
_cell.length_b   1.000
_cell.length_c   1.000
_cell.angle_alpha   90.00
_cell.angle_beta   90.00
_cell.angle_gamma   90.00
#
_symmetry.space_group_name_H-M   'P 1'
#
loop_
_entity.id
_entity.type
_entity.pdbx_description
1 polymer ?
#
loop_
_entity_poly.entity_id
_entity_poly.type
_entity_poly.pdbx_seq_one_letter_code
_entity_poly.pdbx_strand_id
1 'polypeptide(L)'
;MPSYHHGSNRVQGYARFEHAKAGDGSGAGYERWRSTEHRPHTPGERREDVYVAHHRLLALVECYSLEEPIESVLDDLAEKDVHHRNGVKWDNRGENIEPVDHARHASITQQQVRAWAEDEKRERERRAAGIDAADVCDGCGEAVELLATSPGFAGERCLECARRECDGEPIEV
;
A
#
# COMPACT_ATOMS: atom_id res chain seq x y z
N MET A 1 -9.63 29.05 32.27
CA MET A 1 -9.14 28.36 31.06
C MET A 1 -8.67 29.42 30.08
N PRO A 2 -7.40 29.43 29.67
CA PRO A 2 -6.92 30.42 28.71
C PRO A 2 -7.48 30.06 27.34
N SER A 3 -8.35 30.92 26.80
CA SER A 3 -8.81 30.84 25.42
C SER A 3 -7.61 31.05 24.50
N TYR A 4 -7.16 30.00 23.80
CA TYR A 4 -6.23 30.12 22.69
C TYR A 4 -6.91 30.89 21.55
N HIS A 5 -6.89 32.22 21.62
CA HIS A 5 -7.18 33.05 20.46
C HIS A 5 -5.97 32.96 19.52
N HIS A 6 -6.00 32.00 18.60
CA HIS A 6 -5.16 32.04 17.41
C HIS A 6 -5.49 33.36 16.69
N GLY A 7 -4.54 34.30 16.72
CA GLY A 7 -4.67 35.59 16.04
C GLY A 7 -5.09 35.40 14.58
N SER A 8 -5.90 36.32 14.06
CA SER A 8 -6.47 36.23 12.71
C SER A 8 -5.40 35.83 11.68
N ASN A 9 -5.55 34.64 11.08
CA ASN A 9 -4.64 34.20 10.03
C ASN A 9 -4.91 35.05 8.78
N ARG A 10 -4.11 36.11 8.58
CA ARG A 10 -4.20 37.00 7.41
C ARG A 10 -3.57 36.39 6.15
N VAL A 11 -3.28 35.08 6.13
CA VAL A 11 -2.66 34.37 5.00
C VAL A 11 -3.38 33.06 4.75
N GLN A 12 -3.67 32.82 3.46
CA GLN A 12 -4.42 31.69 2.89
C GLN A 12 -5.73 31.40 3.64
N GLY A 13 -6.83 32.01 3.20
CA GLY A 13 -8.14 31.86 3.85
C GLY A 13 -8.66 30.42 3.94
N TYR A 14 -8.02 29.47 3.26
CA TYR A 14 -8.34 28.06 3.25
C TYR A 14 -7.12 27.20 2.93
N ALA A 15 -7.10 25.97 3.45
CA ALA A 15 -6.13 24.95 3.07
C ALA A 15 -6.27 24.60 1.58
N ARG A 16 -5.17 24.24 0.93
CA ARG A 16 -5.14 23.80 -0.46
C ARG A 16 -4.90 22.30 -0.55
N PHE A 17 -5.69 21.64 -1.40
CA PHE A 17 -5.43 20.28 -1.80
C PHE A 17 -4.25 20.21 -2.78
N GLU A 18 -3.36 19.25 -2.56
CA GLU A 18 -2.24 18.93 -3.44
C GLU A 18 -2.29 17.44 -3.78
N HIS A 19 -2.20 17.14 -5.07
CA HIS A 19 -2.04 15.75 -5.54
C HIS A 19 -0.70 15.17 -5.10
N ALA A 20 -0.62 13.84 -5.13
CA ALA A 20 0.57 13.08 -4.77
C ALA A 20 1.85 13.66 -5.38
N LYS A 21 2.76 14.12 -4.51
CA LYS A 21 4.11 14.51 -4.93
C LYS A 21 4.92 13.24 -5.21
N ALA A 22 5.59 13.21 -6.37
CA ALA A 22 6.56 12.16 -6.68
C ALA A 22 7.72 12.16 -5.66
N GLY A 23 8.17 10.98 -5.25
CA GLY A 23 9.26 10.78 -4.30
C GLY A 23 9.25 9.37 -3.69
N ASP A 24 10.24 9.10 -2.85
CA ASP A 24 10.53 7.82 -2.20
C ASP A 24 10.34 7.84 -0.67
N GLY A 25 10.08 9.01 -0.07
CA GLY A 25 9.82 9.15 1.37
C GLY A 25 8.47 8.57 1.83
N SER A 26 8.30 8.41 3.14
CA SER A 26 7.09 7.82 3.76
C SER A 26 5.78 8.56 3.42
N GLY A 27 5.85 9.87 3.17
CA GLY A 27 4.72 10.69 2.72
C GLY A 27 4.58 10.83 1.19
N ALA A 28 5.47 10.22 0.41
CA ALA A 28 5.42 10.33 -1.05
C ALA A 28 4.33 9.44 -1.64
N GLY A 29 3.69 9.93 -2.71
CA GLY A 29 2.58 9.22 -3.35
C GLY A 29 1.20 9.46 -2.71
N TYR A 30 1.11 10.23 -1.62
CA TYR A 30 -0.17 10.58 -1.00
C TYR A 30 -0.64 11.98 -1.37
N GLU A 31 -1.94 12.10 -1.61
CA GLU A 31 -2.65 13.37 -1.64
C GLU A 31 -2.61 14.03 -0.26
N ARG A 32 -2.59 15.36 -0.21
CA ARG A 32 -2.44 16.11 1.05
C ARG A 32 -3.12 17.46 1.01
N TRP A 33 -3.43 17.97 2.19
CA TRP A 33 -3.89 19.33 2.41
C TRP A 33 -2.77 20.15 3.02
N ARG A 34 -2.44 21.29 2.41
CA ARG A 34 -1.43 22.24 2.88
C ARG A 34 -2.10 23.52 3.37
N SER A 35 -1.63 24.05 4.49
CA SER A 35 -1.98 25.37 4.99
C SER A 35 -0.74 26.06 5.57
N THR A 36 -0.87 27.34 5.89
CA THR A 36 0.18 28.10 6.59
C THR A 36 -0.31 28.42 8.00
N GLU A 37 0.43 27.96 9.01
CA GLU A 37 0.13 28.18 10.42
C GLU A 37 1.04 29.23 11.05
N HIS A 38 0.50 29.98 12.03
CA HIS A 38 1.30 30.86 12.85
C HIS A 38 2.13 30.04 13.86
N ARG A 39 3.45 30.16 13.77
CA ARG A 39 4.44 29.51 14.64
C ARG A 39 5.34 30.58 15.27
N PRO A 40 5.09 30.97 16.53
CA PRO A 40 5.84 32.05 17.20
C PRO A 40 7.35 31.83 17.25
N HIS A 41 7.78 30.57 17.24
CA HIS A 41 9.18 30.15 17.34
C HIS A 41 9.91 30.11 15.99
N THR A 42 9.21 30.26 14.87
CA THR A 42 9.82 30.26 13.54
C THR A 42 10.45 31.63 13.24
N PRO A 43 11.75 31.71 12.92
CA PRO A 43 12.40 32.98 12.56
C PRO A 43 11.71 33.65 11.36
N GLY A 44 11.62 34.99 11.36
CA GLY A 44 10.98 35.75 10.28
C GLY A 44 9.50 36.02 10.53
N GLU A 45 8.62 35.68 9.58
CA GLU A 45 7.17 35.98 9.65
C GLU A 45 6.41 35.22 10.75
N ARG A 46 7.09 34.38 11.55
CA ARG A 46 6.48 33.52 12.57
C ARG A 46 5.39 32.62 11.99
N ARG A 47 5.68 32.05 10.83
CA ARG A 47 4.76 31.24 10.04
C ARG A 47 5.49 30.03 9.48
N GLU A 48 4.75 28.94 9.32
CA GLU A 48 5.27 27.71 8.75
C GLU A 48 4.19 27.04 7.89
N ASP A 49 4.62 26.47 6.77
CA ASP A 49 3.77 25.61 5.98
C ASP A 49 3.61 24.26 6.67
N VAL A 50 2.37 23.91 6.97
CA VAL A 50 2.01 22.60 7.51
C VAL A 50 1.23 21.82 6.47
N TYR A 51 1.23 20.50 6.61
CA TYR A 51 0.43 19.64 5.76
C TYR A 51 -0.07 18.42 6.53
N VAL A 52 -1.17 17.86 6.05
CA VAL A 52 -1.72 16.59 6.51
C VAL A 52 -2.06 15.72 5.30
N ALA A 53 -1.73 14.43 5.37
CA ALA A 53 -2.10 13.49 4.31
C ALA A 53 -3.63 13.32 4.26
N HIS A 54 -4.19 13.23 3.04
CA HIS A 54 -5.64 13.17 2.85
C HIS A 54 -6.27 11.95 3.53
N HIS A 55 -5.65 10.78 3.43
CA HIS A 55 -6.11 9.56 4.10
C HIS A 55 -6.15 9.70 5.64
N ARG A 56 -5.29 10.55 6.23
CA ARG A 56 -5.30 10.80 7.69
C ARG A 56 -6.51 11.60 8.11
N LEU A 57 -6.93 12.56 7.28
CA LEU A 57 -8.17 13.29 7.50
C LEU A 57 -9.40 12.38 7.35
N LEU A 58 -9.38 11.46 6.39
CA LEU A 58 -10.48 10.52 6.20
C LEU A 58 -10.59 9.52 7.35
N ALA A 59 -9.47 9.05 7.89
CA ALA A 59 -9.47 8.15 9.05
C ALA A 59 -10.24 8.73 10.25
N LEU A 60 -10.19 10.05 10.47
CA LEU A 60 -10.97 10.71 11.53
C LEU A 60 -12.47 10.43 11.44
N VAL A 61 -13.00 10.34 10.22
CA VAL A 61 -14.45 10.21 9.97
C VAL A 61 -14.85 8.76 9.76
N GLU A 62 -13.98 7.97 9.13
CA GLU A 62 -14.29 6.59 8.72
C GLU A 62 -13.91 5.54 9.78
N CYS A 63 -12.96 5.84 10.67
CA CYS A 63 -12.39 4.86 11.59
C CYS A 63 -12.70 5.10 13.07
N TYR A 64 -13.24 6.27 13.42
CA TYR A 64 -13.58 6.64 14.80
C TYR A 64 -15.08 6.93 14.93
N SER A 65 -15.61 6.74 16.13
CA SER A 65 -17.00 7.06 16.42
C SER A 65 -17.22 8.57 16.42
N LEU A 66 -18.35 9.03 15.90
CA LEU A 66 -18.76 10.44 16.01
C LEU A 66 -19.04 10.88 17.46
N GLU A 67 -19.21 9.92 18.37
CA GLU A 67 -19.39 10.17 19.80
C GLU A 67 -18.05 10.31 20.56
N GLU A 68 -16.93 9.93 19.92
CA GLU A 68 -15.62 10.03 20.54
C GLU A 68 -15.13 11.48 20.55
N PRO A 69 -14.60 11.99 21.68
CA PRO A 69 -14.04 13.34 21.73
C PRO A 69 -12.89 13.48 20.73
N ILE A 70 -12.88 14.58 19.99
CA ILE A 70 -11.87 14.82 18.95
C ILE A 70 -10.45 14.82 19.51
N GLU A 71 -10.26 15.25 20.76
CA GLU A 71 -8.96 15.22 21.44
C GLU A 71 -8.46 13.78 21.63
N SER A 72 -9.33 12.85 22.02
CA SER A 72 -9.01 11.42 22.16
C SER A 72 -8.59 10.82 20.82
N VAL A 73 -9.34 11.13 19.77
CA VAL A 73 -9.04 10.67 18.40
C VAL A 73 -7.70 11.22 17.91
N LEU A 74 -7.41 12.48 18.17
CA LEU A 74 -6.15 13.12 17.76
C LEU A 74 -4.95 12.57 18.55
N ASP A 75 -5.11 12.31 19.85
CA ASP A 75 -4.08 11.68 20.68
C ASP A 75 -3.77 10.25 20.20
N ASP A 76 -4.80 9.47 19.88
CA ASP A 76 -4.64 8.11 19.33
C ASP A 76 -3.96 8.13 17.94
N LEU A 77 -4.40 9.03 17.04
CA LEU A 77 -3.78 9.18 15.72
C LEU A 77 -2.36 9.74 15.77
N ALA A 78 -1.96 10.41 16.84
CA ALA A 78 -0.58 10.87 17.00
C ALA A 78 0.41 9.71 17.17
N GLU A 79 -0.07 8.55 17.63
CA GLU A 79 0.72 7.33 17.85
C GLU A 79 0.53 6.27 16.74
N LYS A 80 -0.29 6.58 15.72
CA LYS A 80 -0.66 5.66 14.64
C LYS A 80 -0.42 6.20 13.25
N ASP A 81 -0.13 5.29 12.33
CA ASP A 81 -0.19 5.49 10.89
C ASP A 81 -1.53 5.03 10.33
N VAL A 82 -1.94 5.58 9.19
CA VAL A 82 -3.12 5.09 8.47
C VAL A 82 -2.64 4.20 7.33
N HIS A 83 -3.09 2.96 7.34
CA HIS A 83 -2.67 1.93 6.40
C HIS A 83 -3.74 1.65 5.36
N HIS A 84 -3.33 1.56 4.09
CA HIS A 84 -4.14 1.05 2.99
C HIS A 84 -4.00 -0.46 2.90
N ARG A 85 -5.07 -1.20 3.22
CA ARG A 85 -5.06 -2.68 3.27
C ARG A 85 -4.65 -3.32 1.95
N ASN A 86 -5.07 -2.74 0.83
CA ASN A 86 -4.69 -3.20 -0.50
C ASN A 86 -3.33 -2.68 -1.01
N GLY A 87 -2.61 -1.86 -0.23
CA GLY A 87 -1.35 -1.23 -0.62
C GLY A 87 -1.48 -0.09 -1.65
N VAL A 88 -2.71 0.25 -2.07
CA VAL A 88 -2.97 1.26 -3.08
C VAL A 88 -3.19 2.63 -2.43
N LYS A 89 -2.16 3.48 -2.47
CA LYS A 89 -2.11 4.77 -1.77
C LYS A 89 -3.21 5.78 -2.12
N TRP A 90 -3.82 5.66 -3.30
CA TRP A 90 -4.90 6.54 -3.76
C TRP A 90 -6.30 6.02 -3.43
N ASP A 91 -6.43 4.76 -2.97
CA ASP A 91 -7.71 4.15 -2.67
C ASP A 91 -8.17 4.48 -1.25
N ASN A 92 -8.75 5.67 -1.09
CA ASN A 92 -9.11 6.21 0.22
C ASN A 92 -10.51 5.81 0.73
N ARG A 93 -11.09 4.71 0.24
CA ARG A 93 -12.39 4.22 0.72
C ARG A 93 -12.29 3.80 2.19
N GLY A 94 -13.33 4.07 2.99
CA GLY A 94 -13.34 3.82 4.43
C GLY A 94 -13.04 2.35 4.78
N GLU A 95 -13.53 1.40 3.99
CA GLU A 95 -13.27 -0.03 4.19
C GLU A 95 -11.80 -0.45 3.93
N ASN A 96 -11.03 0.38 3.23
CA ASN A 96 -9.65 0.09 2.82
C ASN A 96 -8.60 0.77 3.72
N ILE A 97 -8.99 1.73 4.55
CA ILE A 97 -8.09 2.45 5.45
C ILE A 97 -8.29 2.00 6.90
N GLU A 98 -7.20 1.94 7.66
CA GLU A 98 -7.26 1.68 9.10
C GLU A 98 -6.10 2.33 9.86
N PRO A 99 -6.34 2.90 11.06
CA PRO A 99 -5.27 3.29 11.97
C PRO A 99 -4.55 2.06 12.51
N VAL A 100 -3.22 2.07 12.43
CA VAL A 100 -2.33 1.01 12.91
C VAL A 100 -1.15 1.61 13.64
N ASP A 101 -0.68 0.94 14.69
CA ASP A 101 0.51 1.38 15.43
C ASP A 101 1.71 1.47 14.50
N HIS A 102 2.56 2.48 14.68
CA HIS A 102 3.75 2.71 13.84
C HIS A 102 4.64 1.46 13.69
N ALA A 103 4.86 0.71 14.77
CA ALA A 103 5.66 -0.51 14.74
C ALA A 103 5.02 -1.60 13.87
N ARG A 104 3.69 -1.74 13.93
CA ARG A 104 2.93 -2.68 13.11
C ARG A 104 2.94 -2.25 11.65
N HIS A 105 2.74 -0.96 11.39
CA HIS A 105 2.77 -0.40 10.04
C HIS A 105 4.13 -0.59 9.36
N ALA A 106 5.22 -0.35 10.08
CA ALA A 106 6.58 -0.62 9.60
C ALA A 106 6.79 -2.12 9.29
N SER A 107 6.27 -3.01 10.12
CA SER A 107 6.34 -4.46 9.89
C SER A 107 5.58 -4.90 8.63
N ILE A 108 4.34 -4.41 8.44
CA ILE A 108 3.54 -4.69 7.24
C ILE A 108 4.25 -4.18 5.99
N THR A 109 4.77 -2.95 6.04
CA THR A 109 5.50 -2.36 4.92
C THR A 109 6.74 -3.19 4.56
N GLN A 110 7.50 -3.63 5.56
CA GLN A 110 8.67 -4.50 5.33
C GLN A 110 8.27 -5.87 4.75
N GLN A 111 7.16 -6.46 5.19
CA GLN A 111 6.65 -7.72 4.64
C GLN A 111 6.25 -7.56 3.18
N GLN A 112 5.52 -6.49 2.84
CA GLN A 112 5.14 -6.19 1.46
C GLN A 112 6.36 -5.95 0.56
N VAL A 113 7.36 -5.21 1.04
CA VAL A 113 8.62 -4.99 0.31
C VAL A 113 9.36 -6.32 0.06
N ARG A 114 9.39 -7.23 1.05
CA ARG A 114 10.01 -8.55 0.88
C ARG A 114 9.25 -9.40 -0.14
N ALA A 115 7.92 -9.44 -0.07
CA ALA A 115 7.09 -10.16 -1.03
C ALA A 115 7.31 -9.66 -2.46
N TRP A 116 7.35 -8.33 -2.66
CA TRP A 116 7.66 -7.74 -3.96
C TRP A 116 9.07 -8.08 -4.44
N ALA A 117 10.06 -8.10 -3.56
CA ALA A 117 11.41 -8.50 -3.93
C ALA A 117 11.49 -9.99 -4.33
N GLU A 118 10.72 -10.85 -3.67
CA GLU A 118 10.59 -12.27 -4.03
C GLU A 118 9.90 -12.46 -5.38
N ASP A 119 8.82 -11.73 -5.65
CA ASP A 119 8.11 -11.75 -6.92
C ASP A 119 8.99 -11.21 -8.07
N GLU A 120 9.68 -10.07 -7.86
CA GLU A 120 10.60 -9.52 -8.86
C GLU A 120 11.76 -10.48 -9.13
N LYS A 121 12.27 -11.16 -8.09
CA LYS A 121 13.28 -12.20 -8.25
C LYS A 121 12.76 -13.37 -9.07
N ARG A 122 11.54 -13.86 -8.79
CA ARG A 122 10.90 -14.94 -9.54
C ARG A 122 10.71 -14.56 -11.01
N GLU A 123 10.27 -13.33 -11.28
CA GLU A 123 10.10 -12.83 -12.66
C GLU A 123 11.45 -12.73 -13.39
N ARG A 124 12.49 -12.22 -12.71
CA ARG A 124 13.86 -12.18 -13.26
C ARG A 124 14.40 -13.57 -13.57
N GLU A 125 14.19 -14.54 -12.68
CA GLU A 125 14.61 -15.93 -12.88
C GLU A 125 13.89 -16.56 -14.07
N ARG A 126 12.56 -16.37 -14.19
CA ARG A 126 11.78 -16.79 -15.35
C ARG A 126 12.32 -16.21 -16.66
N ARG A 127 12.58 -14.89 -16.68
CA ARG A 127 13.14 -14.21 -17.85
C ARG A 127 14.54 -14.70 -18.19
N ALA A 128 15.38 -14.98 -17.20
CA ALA A 128 16.74 -15.49 -17.40
C ALA A 128 16.75 -16.94 -17.91
N ALA A 129 15.78 -17.75 -17.49
CA ALA A 129 15.57 -19.11 -17.97
C ALA A 129 14.89 -19.17 -19.36
N GLY A 130 14.45 -18.03 -19.91
CA GLY A 130 13.77 -17.97 -21.21
C GLY A 130 12.38 -18.61 -21.22
N ILE A 131 11.77 -18.76 -20.04
CA ILE A 131 10.45 -19.35 -19.85
C ILE A 131 9.41 -18.28 -20.25
N ASP A 132 8.69 -18.51 -21.35
CA ASP A 132 7.69 -17.57 -21.87
C ASP A 132 6.33 -17.80 -21.17
N ALA A 133 5.37 -16.89 -21.31
CA ALA A 133 4.05 -17.04 -20.66
C ALA A 133 3.26 -18.28 -21.13
N ALA A 134 3.70 -18.92 -22.22
CA ALA A 134 3.16 -20.17 -22.74
C ALA A 134 3.66 -21.42 -21.96
N ASP A 135 4.67 -21.28 -21.11
CA ASP A 135 5.35 -22.39 -20.43
C ASP A 135 4.85 -22.57 -18.98
N VAL A 136 3.54 -22.42 -18.75
CA VAL A 136 2.91 -22.56 -17.43
C VAL A 136 2.12 -23.86 -17.35
N CYS A 137 2.38 -24.67 -16.33
CA CYS A 137 1.63 -25.90 -16.08
C CYS A 137 0.17 -25.57 -15.72
N ASP A 138 -0.79 -26.06 -16.51
CA ASP A 138 -2.22 -25.88 -16.27
C ASP A 138 -2.71 -26.56 -14.97
N GLY A 139 -1.92 -27.49 -14.41
CA GLY A 139 -2.26 -28.21 -13.18
C GLY A 139 -1.86 -27.49 -11.89
N CYS A 140 -0.62 -27.01 -11.81
CA CYS A 140 -0.10 -26.35 -10.60
C CYS A 140 0.14 -24.84 -10.75
N GLY A 141 0.02 -24.29 -11.96
CA GLY A 141 0.27 -22.88 -12.25
C GLY A 141 1.74 -22.46 -12.17
N GLU A 142 2.66 -23.42 -12.01
CA GLU A 142 4.09 -23.14 -12.01
C GLU A 142 4.65 -23.09 -13.42
N ALA A 143 5.57 -22.14 -13.65
CA ALA A 143 6.26 -21.99 -14.92
C ALA A 143 7.40 -23.00 -15.01
N VAL A 144 7.49 -23.74 -16.10
CA VAL A 144 8.40 -24.88 -16.26
C VAL A 144 9.02 -24.88 -17.65
N GLU A 145 10.29 -25.27 -17.77
CA GLU A 145 11.00 -25.27 -19.05
C GLU A 145 10.45 -26.29 -20.06
N LEU A 146 9.71 -27.30 -19.59
CA LEU A 146 9.16 -28.37 -20.41
C LEU A 146 7.74 -28.70 -19.94
N LEU A 147 6.81 -28.55 -20.86
CA LEU A 147 5.43 -28.95 -20.71
C LEU A 147 5.22 -30.31 -21.38
N ALA A 148 4.32 -31.08 -20.80
CA ALA A 148 4.00 -32.42 -21.24
C ALA A 148 2.49 -32.54 -21.47
N THR A 149 2.12 -33.35 -22.45
CA THR A 149 0.74 -33.71 -22.76
C THR A 149 0.54 -35.21 -22.61
N SER A 150 -0.70 -35.63 -22.34
CA SER A 150 -1.08 -37.03 -22.26
C SER A 150 -2.56 -37.19 -22.55
N PRO A 151 -3.03 -38.29 -23.15
CA PRO A 151 -4.45 -38.61 -23.22
C PRO A 151 -5.15 -38.69 -21.86
N GLY A 152 -4.40 -38.94 -20.78
CA GLY A 152 -4.91 -39.05 -19.42
C GLY A 152 -5.35 -37.73 -18.77
N PHE A 153 -4.99 -36.57 -19.34
CA PHE A 153 -5.38 -35.26 -18.82
C PHE A 153 -5.56 -34.22 -19.93
N ALA A 154 -6.37 -33.19 -19.67
CA ALA A 154 -6.54 -32.08 -20.61
C ALA A 154 -5.55 -30.94 -20.31
N GLY A 155 -4.97 -30.37 -21.37
CA GLY A 155 -4.02 -29.25 -21.30
C GLY A 155 -2.57 -29.71 -21.14
N GLU A 156 -1.71 -28.77 -20.78
CA GLU A 156 -0.27 -28.98 -20.63
C GLU A 156 0.12 -29.07 -19.16
N ARG A 157 1.02 -29.99 -18.81
CA ARG A 157 1.44 -30.25 -17.42
C ARG A 157 2.95 -30.23 -17.32
N CYS A 158 3.48 -29.75 -16.20
CA CYS A 158 4.86 -30.06 -15.83
C CYS A 158 5.03 -31.58 -15.67
N LEU A 159 6.25 -32.09 -15.84
CA LEU A 159 6.55 -33.51 -15.74
C LEU A 159 6.09 -34.16 -14.42
N GLU A 160 6.05 -33.40 -13.32
CA GLU A 160 5.59 -33.90 -12.03
C GLU A 160 4.06 -34.05 -11.98
N CYS A 161 3.30 -33.07 -12.47
CA CYS A 161 1.84 -33.19 -12.60
C CYS A 161 1.46 -34.24 -13.62
N ALA A 162 2.17 -34.30 -14.76
CA ALA A 162 1.92 -35.28 -15.81
C ALA A 162 2.04 -36.72 -15.28
N ARG A 163 3.10 -37.04 -14.52
CA ARG A 163 3.28 -38.37 -13.90
C ARG A 163 2.22 -38.74 -12.88
N ARG A 164 1.58 -37.74 -12.27
CA ARG A 164 0.54 -37.93 -11.26
C ARG A 164 -0.83 -38.12 -11.88
N GLU A 165 -1.10 -37.42 -12.98
CA GLU A 165 -2.40 -37.32 -13.61
C GLU A 165 -2.56 -38.21 -14.85
N CYS A 166 -1.48 -38.78 -15.42
CA CYS A 166 -1.57 -39.53 -16.68
C CYS A 166 -2.36 -40.85 -16.59
N ASP A 167 -2.67 -41.35 -15.38
CA ASP A 167 -3.44 -42.59 -15.16
C ASP A 167 -2.93 -43.82 -15.97
N GLY A 168 -1.61 -43.88 -16.18
CA GLY A 168 -0.96 -44.95 -16.95
C GLY A 168 -0.89 -44.71 -18.47
N GLU A 169 -1.48 -43.63 -18.98
CA GLU A 169 -1.34 -43.19 -20.37
C GLU A 169 0.07 -42.64 -20.65
N PRO A 170 0.55 -42.69 -21.91
CA PRO A 170 1.86 -42.17 -22.28
C PRO A 170 1.94 -40.65 -22.10
N ILE A 171 3.12 -40.17 -21.75
CA ILE A 171 3.44 -38.75 -21.57
C ILE A 171 4.36 -38.33 -22.71
N GLU A 172 3.97 -37.28 -23.44
CA GLU A 172 4.75 -36.64 -24.51
C GLU A 172 5.27 -35.28 -24.03
N VAL A 173 6.51 -34.91 -24.41
CA VAL A 173 7.23 -33.69 -23.99
C VAL A 173 7.82 -33.00 -25.21
#